data_AF-A0AAU8H056-F1
#
_entry.id   AF-A0AAU8H056-F1
#
_cell.length_a   1.000
_cell.length_b   1.000
_cell.length_c   1.000
_cell.angle_alpha   90.00
_cell.angle_beta   90.00
_cell.angle_gamma   90.00
#
_symmetry.space_group_name_H-M   'P 1'
#
loop_
_entity.id
_entity.type
_entity.pdbx_description
1 polymer ?
#
loop_
_entity_poly.entity_id
_entity_poly.type
_entity_poly.pdbx_seq_one_letter_code
_entity_poly.pdbx_strand_id
1 'polypeptide(L)'
;MHSRVFCFAKNLDEIRDIYDSISEEDIVEEIRGVDYAVVTDEFEGDIRWLAEVYEIPEDDIKIETYEVDGEKIKIARIKVRHLLAALKKERGRRFEAICKELEKEHPSLFEIARKAYLEKGFYAYIPDWGIEPMFIIPEIVKKYPSYFENNFKEEVYIYKIFDYHF
;
A
#
# COMPACT_ATOMS: atom_id res chain seq x y z
N MET A 1 -3.98 13.45 8.55
CA MET A 1 -2.84 12.76 7.89
C MET A 1 -3.41 12.19 6.61
N HIS A 2 -2.87 12.54 5.44
CA HIS A 2 -3.37 11.91 4.20
C HIS A 2 -2.94 10.45 4.22
N SER A 3 -3.91 9.56 4.04
CA SER A 3 -3.73 8.14 4.22
C SER A 3 -4.42 7.41 3.08
N ARG A 4 -3.85 6.30 2.64
CA ARG A 4 -4.33 5.56 1.47
C ARG A 4 -4.29 4.06 1.72
N VAL A 5 -5.33 3.38 1.26
CA VAL A 5 -5.30 1.93 1.04
C VAL A 5 -5.23 1.69 -0.45
N PHE A 6 -4.12 1.10 -0.92
CA PHE A 6 -3.93 0.73 -2.32
C PHE A 6 -4.36 -0.72 -2.53
N CYS A 7 -5.41 -0.96 -3.32
CA CYS A 7 -5.93 -2.30 -3.54
C CYS A 7 -5.16 -3.01 -4.65
N PHE A 8 -4.45 -4.08 -4.28
CA PHE A 8 -3.59 -4.83 -5.19
C PHE A 8 -4.38 -5.91 -5.92
N ALA A 9 -3.99 -6.18 -7.16
CA ALA A 9 -4.40 -7.33 -7.95
C ALA A 9 -3.17 -7.96 -8.61
N LYS A 10 -3.28 -9.26 -8.86
CA LYS A 10 -2.26 -10.13 -9.45
C LYS A 10 -2.15 -9.90 -10.96
N ASN A 11 -3.28 -9.66 -11.60
CA ASN A 11 -3.43 -9.44 -13.03
C ASN A 11 -4.77 -8.76 -13.34
N LEU A 12 -4.99 -8.43 -14.61
CA LEU A 12 -6.20 -7.75 -15.06
C LEU A 12 -7.47 -8.59 -14.93
N ASP A 13 -7.37 -9.91 -15.12
CA ASP A 13 -8.54 -10.80 -15.08
C ASP A 13 -9.10 -10.87 -13.64
N GLU A 14 -8.20 -10.95 -12.64
CA GLU A 14 -8.60 -10.98 -11.23
C GLU A 14 -9.37 -9.73 -10.81
N ILE A 15 -9.06 -8.55 -11.37
CA ILE A 15 -9.72 -7.29 -10.99
C ILE A 15 -11.24 -7.41 -11.10
N ARG A 16 -11.75 -8.15 -12.09
CA ARG A 16 -13.20 -8.34 -12.27
C ARG A 16 -13.82 -9.09 -11.09
N ASP A 17 -13.11 -10.08 -10.56
CA ASP A 17 -13.60 -10.93 -9.49
C ASP A 17 -13.50 -10.24 -8.12
N ILE A 18 -12.56 -9.30 -7.97
CA ILE A 18 -12.25 -8.66 -6.67
C ILE A 18 -12.61 -7.19 -6.59
N TYR A 19 -13.19 -6.58 -7.63
CA TYR A 19 -13.42 -5.13 -7.66
C TYR A 19 -14.21 -4.64 -6.44
N ASP A 20 -15.21 -5.43 -6.03
CA ASP A 20 -16.09 -5.17 -4.88
C ASP A 20 -15.79 -6.05 -3.67
N SER A 21 -14.62 -6.71 -3.63
CA SER A 21 -14.22 -7.57 -2.50
C SER A 21 -13.75 -6.79 -1.27
N ILE A 22 -13.68 -5.47 -1.38
CA ILE A 22 -13.29 -4.57 -0.29
C ILE A 22 -14.14 -3.30 -0.37
N SER A 23 -14.64 -2.87 0.78
CA SER A 23 -15.52 -1.73 0.97
C SER A 23 -14.91 -0.70 1.91
N GLU A 24 -15.52 0.48 1.97
CA GLU A 24 -15.16 1.55 2.92
C GLU A 24 -15.34 1.10 4.38
N GLU A 25 -16.39 0.30 4.65
CA GLU A 25 -16.68 -0.27 5.97
C GLU A 25 -15.56 -1.22 6.41
N ASP A 26 -15.06 -2.07 5.51
CA ASP A 26 -13.94 -2.98 5.79
C ASP A 26 -12.67 -2.19 6.18
N ILE A 27 -12.40 -1.05 5.52
CA ILE A 27 -11.26 -0.19 5.88
C ILE A 27 -11.40 0.34 7.32
N VAL A 28 -12.59 0.81 7.68
CA VAL A 28 -12.89 1.36 9.01
C VAL A 28 -12.79 0.29 10.09
N GLU A 29 -13.25 -0.93 9.81
CA GLU A 29 -13.20 -2.05 10.77
C GLU A 29 -11.79 -2.62 10.96
N GLU A 30 -11.00 -2.74 9.89
CA GLU A 30 -9.66 -3.34 9.96
C GLU A 30 -8.57 -2.37 10.39
N ILE A 31 -8.63 -1.09 9.96
CA ILE A 31 -7.61 -0.11 10.32
C ILE A 31 -8.01 0.60 11.61
N ARG A 32 -7.31 0.25 12.70
CA ARG A 32 -7.61 0.79 14.03
C ARG A 32 -7.56 2.32 14.07
N GLY A 33 -8.69 2.90 14.49
CA GLY A 33 -8.82 4.34 14.77
C GLY A 33 -9.26 5.16 13.56
N VAL A 34 -9.58 4.52 12.44
CA VAL A 34 -10.15 5.21 11.27
C VAL A 34 -11.59 5.62 11.58
N ASP A 35 -11.91 6.88 11.28
CA ASP A 35 -13.25 7.45 11.41
C ASP A 35 -14.10 7.15 10.17
N TYR A 36 -13.49 7.29 8.99
CA TYR A 36 -14.14 6.99 7.70
C TYR A 36 -13.11 6.71 6.61
N ALA A 37 -13.57 6.02 5.57
CA ALA A 37 -12.84 5.79 4.32
C ALA A 37 -13.77 6.10 3.13
N VAL A 38 -13.19 6.57 2.03
CA VAL A 38 -13.90 6.81 0.77
C VAL A 38 -13.06 6.35 -0.41
N VAL A 39 -13.68 5.83 -1.47
CA VAL A 39 -12.97 5.61 -2.74
C VAL A 39 -12.50 6.96 -3.29
N THR A 40 -11.24 7.07 -3.68
CA THR A 40 -10.66 8.32 -4.19
C THR A 40 -11.06 8.60 -5.63
N ASP A 41 -11.39 9.85 -5.93
CA ASP A 41 -11.51 10.36 -7.30
C ASP A 41 -10.14 10.78 -7.88
N GLU A 42 -9.10 10.86 -7.04
CA GLU A 42 -7.77 11.36 -7.38
C GLU A 42 -6.77 10.25 -7.74
N PHE A 43 -7.24 9.14 -8.33
CA PHE A 43 -6.45 7.92 -8.56
C PHE A 43 -5.04 8.16 -9.13
N GLU A 44 -4.92 8.96 -10.20
CA GLU A 44 -3.61 9.26 -10.81
C GLU A 44 -2.71 10.07 -9.87
N GLY A 45 -3.27 11.03 -9.14
CA GLY A 45 -2.56 11.82 -8.16
C GLY A 45 -2.03 10.95 -7.03
N ASP A 46 -2.85 10.02 -6.54
CA ASP A 46 -2.49 9.10 -5.46
C ASP A 46 -1.40 8.09 -5.88
N ILE A 47 -1.43 7.61 -7.13
CA ILE A 47 -0.36 6.76 -7.68
C ILE A 47 0.95 7.53 -7.82
N ARG A 48 0.91 8.78 -8.30
CA ARG A 48 2.11 9.62 -8.37
C ARG A 48 2.64 9.95 -6.99
N TRP A 49 1.76 10.23 -6.04
CA TRP A 49 2.14 10.47 -4.66
C TRP A 49 2.77 9.23 -4.02
N LEU A 50 2.23 8.03 -4.26
CA LEU A 50 2.86 6.76 -3.87
C LEU A 50 4.26 6.66 -4.45
N ALA A 51 4.42 6.98 -5.74
CA ALA A 51 5.70 6.95 -6.43
C ALA A 51 6.72 7.90 -5.80
N GLU A 52 6.33 9.14 -5.51
CA GLU A 52 7.16 10.15 -4.88
C GLU A 52 7.59 9.73 -3.47
N VAL A 53 6.64 9.26 -2.65
CA VAL A 53 6.86 8.85 -1.26
C VAL A 53 7.83 7.66 -1.16
N TYR A 54 7.84 6.80 -2.17
CA TYR A 54 8.67 5.61 -2.23
C TYR A 54 9.80 5.68 -3.27
N GLU A 55 10.01 6.83 -3.90
CA GLU A 55 11.04 7.04 -4.94
C GLU A 55 10.99 5.97 -6.05
N ILE A 56 9.78 5.57 -6.47
CA ILE A 56 9.57 4.62 -7.56
C ILE A 56 9.81 5.35 -8.90
N PRO A 57 10.65 4.83 -9.82
CA PRO A 57 10.88 5.49 -11.09
C PRO A 57 9.60 5.60 -11.92
N GLU A 58 9.36 6.77 -12.54
CA GLU A 58 8.16 6.99 -13.35
C GLU A 58 8.02 5.98 -14.51
N ASP A 59 9.14 5.59 -15.13
CA ASP A 59 9.15 4.58 -16.21
C ASP A 59 8.67 3.18 -15.78
N ASP A 60 8.55 2.95 -14.47
CA ASP A 60 8.04 1.71 -13.90
C ASP A 60 6.58 1.80 -13.45
N ILE A 61 5.93 2.93 -13.73
CA ILE A 61 4.53 3.18 -13.43
C ILE A 61 3.78 3.40 -14.74
N LYS A 62 2.80 2.55 -14.99
CA LYS A 62 1.90 2.70 -16.14
C LYS A 62 0.47 2.82 -15.66
N ILE A 63 -0.16 3.96 -15.94
CA ILE A 63 -1.56 4.21 -15.64
C ILE A 63 -2.37 4.11 -16.93
N GLU A 64 -3.41 3.28 -16.92
CA GLU A 64 -4.24 3.00 -18.09
C GLU A 64 -5.72 2.93 -17.69
N THR A 65 -6.59 3.10 -18.68
CA THR A 65 -8.02 2.85 -18.51
C THR A 65 -8.33 1.45 -19.00
N TYR A 66 -9.10 0.69 -18.21
CA TYR A 66 -9.51 -0.67 -18.51
C TYR A 66 -11.03 -0.82 -18.39
N GLU A 67 -11.62 -1.71 -19.19
CA GLU A 67 -13.06 -1.97 -19.17
C GLU A 67 -13.37 -3.25 -18.37
N VAL A 68 -14.11 -3.08 -17.29
CA VAL A 68 -14.61 -4.16 -16.42
C VAL A 68 -16.13 -4.09 -16.46
N ASP A 69 -16.78 -5.14 -16.96
CA ASP A 69 -18.24 -5.28 -17.01
C ASP A 69 -18.99 -4.08 -17.62
N GLY A 70 -18.36 -3.43 -18.61
CA GLY A 70 -18.92 -2.26 -19.31
C GLY A 70 -18.60 -0.91 -18.64
N GLU A 71 -17.91 -0.91 -17.50
CA GLU A 71 -17.43 0.28 -16.82
C GLU A 71 -15.94 0.53 -17.09
N LYS A 72 -15.58 1.80 -17.27
CA LYS A 72 -14.19 2.21 -17.49
C LYS A 72 -13.54 2.61 -16.16
N ILE A 73 -12.61 1.79 -15.70
CA ILE A 73 -11.84 2.03 -14.49
C ILE A 73 -10.40 2.43 -14.81
N LYS A 74 -9.76 3.17 -13.92
CA LYS A 74 -8.31 3.43 -14.00
C LYS A 74 -7.56 2.34 -13.25
N ILE A 75 -6.46 1.89 -13.83
CA ILE A 75 -5.55 0.92 -13.23
C ILE A 75 -4.13 1.44 -13.31
N ALA A 76 -3.32 1.13 -12.31
CA ALA A 76 -1.88 1.39 -12.33
C ALA A 76 -1.11 0.08 -12.26
N ARG A 77 -0.01 0.00 -12.99
CA ARG A 77 0.92 -1.13 -12.99
C ARG A 77 2.26 -0.64 -12.47
N ILE A 78 2.77 -1.29 -11.44
CA ILE A 78 4.03 -0.93 -10.79
C ILE A 78 4.95 -2.14 -10.77
N LYS A 79 6.20 -1.99 -11.19
CA LYS A 79 7.17 -3.11 -11.11
C LYS A 79 7.43 -3.51 -9.66
N VAL A 80 7.12 -4.77 -9.33
CA VAL A 80 7.22 -5.35 -7.98
C VAL A 80 8.63 -5.16 -7.40
N ARG A 81 9.68 -5.36 -8.22
CA ARG A 81 11.07 -5.24 -7.79
C ARG A 81 11.41 -3.87 -7.16
N HIS A 82 10.89 -2.79 -7.73
CA HIS A 82 11.19 -1.44 -7.26
C HIS A 82 10.30 -1.04 -6.09
N LEU A 83 9.03 -1.43 -6.11
CA LEU A 83 8.15 -1.30 -4.96
C LEU A 83 8.74 -2.01 -3.73
N LEU A 84 9.15 -3.27 -3.86
CA LEU A 84 9.75 -4.01 -2.76
C LEU A 84 11.08 -3.41 -2.28
N ALA A 85 11.92 -2.93 -3.20
CA ALA A 85 13.17 -2.26 -2.83
C ALA A 85 12.90 -0.97 -2.03
N ALA A 86 11.94 -0.16 -2.47
CA ALA A 86 11.54 1.06 -1.78
C ALA A 86 10.96 0.78 -0.39
N LEU A 87 10.09 -0.22 -0.27
CA LEU A 87 9.50 -0.62 1.01
C LEU A 87 10.55 -1.17 1.98
N LYS A 88 11.55 -1.92 1.49
CA LYS A 88 12.70 -2.35 2.31
C LYS A 88 13.50 -1.16 2.82
N LYS A 89 13.78 -0.18 1.95
CA LYS A 89 14.48 1.06 2.33
C LYS A 89 13.70 1.85 3.38
N GLU A 90 12.39 2.01 3.20
CA GLU A 90 11.53 2.70 4.17
C GLU A 90 11.53 1.99 5.53
N ARG A 91 11.40 0.66 5.55
CA ARG A 91 11.46 -0.11 6.79
C ARG A 91 12.80 0.06 7.50
N GLY A 92 13.91 0.04 6.76
CA GLY A 92 15.24 0.30 7.31
C GLY A 92 15.33 1.69 7.93
N ARG A 93 14.86 2.72 7.21
CA ARG A 93 14.80 4.11 7.71
C ARG A 93 14.00 4.24 8.99
N ARG A 94 12.83 3.59 9.07
CA ARG A 94 11.99 3.57 10.28
C ARG A 94 12.71 2.89 11.45
N PHE A 95 13.32 1.74 11.20
CA PHE A 95 14.05 0.99 12.22
C PHE A 95 15.22 1.82 12.78
N GLU A 96 16.04 2.41 11.92
CA GLU A 96 17.13 3.30 12.34
C GLU A 96 16.62 4.49 13.16
N ALA A 97 15.52 5.10 12.75
CA ALA A 97 14.92 6.23 13.46
C ALA A 97 14.38 5.84 14.84
N ILE A 98 13.84 4.62 14.98
CA ILE A 98 13.39 4.06 16.26
C ILE A 98 14.60 3.75 17.16
N CYS A 99 15.65 3.12 16.64
CA CYS A 99 16.88 2.87 17.40
C CYS A 99 17.49 4.16 17.93
N LYS A 100 17.56 5.20 17.09
CA LYS A 100 18.04 6.53 17.51
C LYS A 100 17.19 7.17 18.61
N GLU A 101 15.88 6.95 18.61
CA GLU A 101 14.99 7.44 19.66
C GLU A 101 15.25 6.70 20.99
N LEU A 102 15.46 5.38 20.91
CA LEU A 102 15.75 4.51 22.05
C LEU A 102 17.10 4.79 22.72
N GLU A 103 18.07 5.34 21.98
CA GLU A 103 19.39 5.72 22.49
C GLU A 103 19.39 7.02 23.32
N LYS A 104 18.29 7.78 23.32
CA LYS A 104 18.19 9.02 24.12
C LYS A 104 18.10 8.70 25.61
N GLU A 105 18.55 9.63 26.45
CA GLU A 105 18.44 9.52 27.92
C GLU A 105 16.97 9.37 28.39
N HIS A 106 16.05 10.02 27.67
CA HIS A 106 14.60 9.91 27.88
C HIS A 106 13.90 9.62 26.54
N PRO A 107 13.81 8.35 26.13
CA PRO A 107 13.21 7.99 24.85
C PRO A 107 11.70 8.25 24.88
N SER A 108 11.16 8.83 23.81
CA SER A 108 9.71 9.04 23.68
C SER A 108 9.04 7.80 23.10
N LEU A 109 8.27 7.09 23.93
CA LEU A 109 7.44 5.97 23.46
C LEU A 109 6.42 6.40 22.40
N PHE A 110 5.94 7.64 22.48
CA PHE A 110 5.06 8.22 21.47
C PHE A 110 5.77 8.35 20.12
N GLU A 111 6.99 8.88 20.08
CA GLU A 111 7.75 9.01 18.82
C GLU A 111 8.11 7.65 18.24
N ILE A 112 8.44 6.67 19.08
CA ILE A 112 8.68 5.28 18.65
C ILE A 112 7.42 4.71 17.99
N ALA A 113 6.28 4.81 18.66
CA ALA A 113 5.00 4.32 18.13
C ALA A 113 4.62 5.04 16.82
N ARG A 114 4.81 6.36 16.78
CA ARG A 114 4.54 7.17 15.59
C ARG A 114 5.41 6.75 14.41
N LYS A 115 6.72 6.53 14.61
CA LYS A 115 7.64 6.05 13.56
C LYS A 115 7.35 4.63 13.10
N ALA A 116 6.97 3.76 14.03
CA ALA A 116 6.64 2.38 13.72
C ALA A 116 5.37 2.28 12.86
N TYR A 117 4.31 3.00 13.25
CA TYR A 117 2.96 2.74 12.73
C TYR A 117 2.31 3.90 11.99
N LEU A 118 2.62 5.16 12.34
CA LEU A 118 1.83 6.31 11.93
C LEU A 118 2.57 7.28 10.98
N GLU A 119 3.85 7.03 10.65
CA GLU A 119 4.65 8.01 9.88
C GLU A 119 4.25 8.08 8.40
N LYS A 120 3.69 7.00 7.84
CA LYS A 120 3.05 6.98 6.52
C LYS A 120 1.78 6.14 6.63
N GLY A 121 0.62 6.77 6.43
CA GLY A 121 -0.69 6.12 6.47
C GLY A 121 -0.99 5.30 5.21
N PHE A 122 -0.01 4.55 4.71
CA PHE A 122 -0.15 3.77 3.48
C PHE A 122 -0.29 2.29 3.83
N TYR A 123 -1.41 1.73 3.38
CA TYR A 123 -1.76 0.33 3.50
C TYR A 123 -1.97 -0.26 2.11
N ALA A 124 -1.81 -1.57 2.00
CA ALA A 124 -2.21 -2.33 0.82
C ALA A 124 -3.31 -3.29 1.22
N TYR A 125 -4.38 -3.32 0.44
CA TYR A 125 -5.29 -4.47 0.44
C TYR A 125 -4.72 -5.51 -0.52
N ILE A 126 -4.40 -6.71 -0.01
CA ILE A 126 -3.86 -7.81 -0.79
C ILE A 126 -4.93 -8.92 -0.81
N PRO A 127 -5.41 -9.35 -2.00
CA PRO A 127 -6.40 -10.41 -2.12
C PRO A 127 -5.96 -11.67 -1.39
N ASP A 128 -6.87 -12.38 -0.72
CA ASP A 128 -6.58 -13.56 0.10
C ASP A 128 -5.74 -13.30 1.39
N TRP A 129 -5.29 -12.06 1.61
CA TRP A 129 -4.44 -11.70 2.75
C TRP A 129 -5.08 -10.66 3.69
N GLY A 130 -5.76 -9.65 3.14
CA GLY A 130 -6.38 -8.56 3.88
C GLY A 130 -5.60 -7.24 3.81
N ILE A 131 -5.88 -6.32 4.73
CA ILE A 131 -5.25 -5.00 4.77
C ILE A 131 -3.98 -5.02 5.61
N GLU A 132 -2.86 -4.62 5.00
CA GLU A 132 -1.55 -4.62 5.65
C GLU A 132 -0.83 -3.28 5.47
N PRO A 133 -0.10 -2.78 6.49
CA PRO A 133 0.73 -1.59 6.31
C PRO A 133 1.79 -1.84 5.24
N MET A 134 1.94 -0.94 4.26
CA MET A 134 2.80 -1.19 3.10
C MET A 134 4.25 -1.53 3.49
N PHE A 135 4.77 -0.93 4.56
CA PHE A 135 6.15 -1.16 5.01
C PHE A 135 6.42 -2.59 5.50
N ILE A 136 5.38 -3.39 5.80
CA ILE A 136 5.55 -4.78 6.24
C ILE A 136 5.60 -5.77 5.07
N ILE A 137 5.10 -5.39 3.88
CA ILE A 137 5.02 -6.25 2.70
C ILE A 137 6.34 -6.97 2.39
N PRO A 138 7.53 -6.34 2.49
CA PRO A 138 8.78 -7.07 2.28
C PRO A 138 9.03 -8.24 3.24
N GLU A 139 8.53 -8.15 4.48
CA GLU A 139 8.61 -9.26 5.44
C GLU A 139 7.62 -10.37 5.07
N ILE A 140 6.40 -9.99 4.64
CA ILE A 140 5.41 -10.96 4.16
C ILE A 140 5.97 -11.74 2.97
N VAL A 141 6.55 -11.04 1.98
CA VAL A 141 7.20 -11.65 0.81
C VAL A 141 8.32 -12.59 1.23
N LYS A 142 9.16 -12.19 2.20
CA LYS A 142 10.25 -13.02 2.71
C LYS A 142 9.72 -14.29 3.41
N LYS A 143 8.64 -14.18 4.16
CA LYS A 143 8.05 -15.28 4.92
C LYS A 143 7.23 -16.22 4.04
N TYR A 144 6.62 -15.71 2.97
CA TYR A 144 5.74 -16.43 2.06
C TYR A 144 6.15 -16.20 0.58
N PRO A 145 7.38 -16.59 0.19
CA PRO A 145 7.89 -16.28 -1.14
C PRO A 145 7.05 -16.91 -2.24
N SER A 146 6.60 -18.15 -2.07
CA SER A 146 5.77 -18.85 -3.07
C SER A 146 4.42 -18.17 -3.31
N TYR A 147 3.85 -17.51 -2.29
CA TYR A 147 2.61 -16.75 -2.49
C TYR A 147 2.90 -15.56 -3.42
N PHE A 148 3.94 -14.77 -3.16
CA PHE A 148 4.25 -13.61 -4.00
C PHE A 148 4.78 -14.01 -5.38
N GLU A 149 5.57 -15.06 -5.52
CA GLU A 149 6.05 -15.53 -6.82
C GLU A 149 4.92 -16.01 -7.74
N ASN A 150 3.88 -16.63 -7.15
CA ASN A 150 2.73 -17.12 -7.91
C ASN A 150 1.71 -16.01 -8.23
N ASN A 151 1.58 -15.02 -7.35
CA ASN A 151 0.53 -14.01 -7.42
C ASN A 151 1.03 -12.64 -7.95
N PHE A 152 2.27 -12.26 -7.68
CA PHE A 152 2.86 -10.96 -8.02
C PHE A 152 4.24 -11.13 -8.67
N LYS A 153 4.25 -11.49 -9.97
CA LYS A 153 5.49 -11.80 -10.70
C LYS A 153 6.37 -10.57 -10.94
N GLU A 154 6.02 -9.77 -11.95
CA GLU A 154 6.83 -8.63 -12.39
C GLU A 154 6.17 -7.30 -12.04
N GLU A 155 4.85 -7.26 -12.08
CA GLU A 155 4.03 -6.07 -11.86
C GLU A 155 2.97 -6.37 -10.79
N VAL A 156 2.67 -5.36 -9.98
CA VAL A 156 1.45 -5.31 -9.16
C VAL A 156 0.49 -4.35 -9.84
N TYR A 157 -0.79 -4.73 -9.85
CA TYR A 157 -1.87 -3.93 -10.38
C TYR A 157 -2.56 -3.23 -9.21
N ILE A 158 -2.78 -1.93 -9.31
CA ILE A 158 -3.62 -1.18 -8.38
C ILE A 158 -4.88 -0.80 -9.13
N TYR A 159 -6.04 -1.21 -8.61
CA TYR A 159 -7.33 -1.07 -9.30
C TYR A 159 -8.33 -0.17 -8.57
N LYS A 160 -8.12 0.03 -7.27
CA LYS A 160 -8.95 0.86 -6.40
C LYS A 160 -8.06 1.44 -5.32
N ILE A 161 -8.36 2.65 -4.89
CA ILE A 161 -7.64 3.34 -3.82
C ILE A 161 -8.68 3.98 -2.90
N PHE A 162 -8.51 3.78 -1.60
CA PHE A 162 -9.31 4.46 -0.58
C PHE A 162 -8.52 5.59 0.06
N ASP A 163 -9.11 6.77 0.19
CA ASP A 163 -8.69 7.82 1.10
C ASP A 163 -9.35 7.59 2.46
N TYR A 164 -8.57 7.58 3.54
CA TYR A 164 -9.11 7.33 4.87
C TYR A 164 -8.54 8.29 5.92
N HIS A 165 -9.32 8.56 6.95
CA HIS A 165 -9.05 9.59 7.96
C HIS A 165 -9.29 9.07 9.39
N PHE A 166 -8.60 9.69 10.34
CA PHE A 166 -8.66 9.44 11.79
C PHE A 166 -9.14 10.70 12.53
#